data_AF-A0A1Y2B4N8-F1
#
_entry.id   AF-A0A1Y2B4N8-F1
#
_cell.length_a   1.000
_cell.length_b   1.000
_cell.length_c   1.000
_cell.angle_alpha   90.00
_cell.angle_beta   90.00
_cell.angle_gamma   90.00
#
_symmetry.space_group_name_H-M   'P 1'
#
loop_
_entity.id
_entity.type
_entity.pdbx_description
1 polymer ?
#
loop_
_entity_poly.entity_id
_entity_poly.type
_entity_poly.pdbx_seq_one_letter_code
_entity_poly.pdbx_strand_id
1 'polypeptide(L)'
;MTTLSGKARSHQSLPPLPRNSSQAGSYLSGKSNRMSFQPGRRNDSRVASAASLTSLAAKDVQLPEDLEKVLTVLSGGILEGHLKLAAALRKRYENQYPLVRSLADVFNTHAYLFKEYSAYVLHLERALDTIDHALNLALTKRSSRASSDSPMMRLGRVLLSLEEVAAERGESGLSISLAKPFQRLLKYPLLFQNLLFNTDPSLKEYEATLGMVDQVEEIVRSIEDEKSSSEERERTRDVWARIEGLENDKVLMTPKADRLLVSETQVPSIEGQKRDDGTKKKSLKRLSDILKGPIDADLWIVRFSDVSLLCLRIGVTHLPISGTKGKVPKSESANDLGGRRGHGARRVQSIRARNLYRFVKVQEWNLKQKVGNSEGL
;
A
#
# COMPACT_ATOMS: atom_id res chain seq x y z
N MET A 1 46.70 -38.71 20.23
CA MET A 1 45.23 -38.81 20.15
C MET A 1 44.68 -37.85 21.19
N THR A 2 43.99 -36.74 20.92
CA THR A 2 43.14 -36.32 19.79
C THR A 2 43.13 -34.79 19.79
N THR A 3 43.38 -34.20 18.62
CA THR A 3 43.38 -32.76 18.34
C THR A 3 41.95 -32.26 18.08
N LEU A 4 41.48 -31.25 18.83
CA LEU A 4 40.22 -30.56 18.55
C LEU A 4 40.46 -29.40 17.58
N SER A 5 39.99 -29.61 16.35
CA SER A 5 40.00 -28.65 15.23
C SER A 5 38.88 -27.62 15.42
N GLY A 6 39.25 -26.37 15.71
CA GLY A 6 38.36 -25.23 15.63
C GLY A 6 38.26 -24.73 14.19
N LYS A 7 37.12 -24.94 13.53
CA LYS A 7 36.81 -24.36 12.22
C LYS A 7 36.69 -22.84 12.35
N ALA A 8 37.70 -22.10 11.89
CA ALA A 8 37.59 -20.69 11.61
C ALA A 8 36.58 -20.50 10.45
N ARG A 9 35.47 -19.80 10.71
CA ARG A 9 34.55 -19.35 9.66
C ARG A 9 35.18 -18.14 8.98
N SER A 10 35.64 -18.30 7.74
CA SER A 10 36.08 -17.19 6.91
C SER A 10 34.85 -16.38 6.48
N HIS A 11 34.77 -15.14 6.94
CA HIS A 11 33.80 -14.19 6.40
C HIS A 11 34.35 -13.69 5.07
N GLN A 12 33.66 -14.00 3.97
CA GLN A 12 33.88 -13.35 2.67
C GLN A 12 33.53 -11.87 2.84
N SER A 13 34.56 -11.03 2.86
CA SER A 13 34.43 -9.59 2.72
C SER A 13 33.81 -9.28 1.36
N LEU A 14 32.62 -8.68 1.38
CA LEU A 14 32.02 -8.13 0.18
C LEU A 14 32.88 -6.98 -0.35
N PRO A 15 33.02 -6.83 -1.68
CA PRO A 15 33.80 -5.77 -2.28
C PRO A 15 33.18 -4.39 -1.96
N PRO A 16 33.99 -3.31 -1.95
CA PRO A 16 33.53 -1.98 -1.61
C PRO A 16 32.45 -1.50 -2.59
N LEU A 17 31.36 -0.96 -2.04
CA LEU A 17 30.37 -0.24 -2.84
C LEU A 17 31.03 1.02 -3.44
N PRO A 18 30.82 1.30 -4.74
CA PRO A 18 31.34 2.52 -5.35
C PRO A 18 30.75 3.73 -4.63
N ARG A 19 31.62 4.67 -4.25
CA ARG A 19 31.23 6.00 -3.75
C ARG A 19 30.48 6.73 -4.86
N ASN A 20 29.16 6.61 -4.87
CA ASN A 20 28.33 7.45 -5.71
C ASN A 20 28.10 8.77 -4.98
N SER A 21 28.70 9.82 -5.54
CA SER A 21 28.44 11.20 -5.16
C SER A 21 26.96 11.53 -5.36
N SER A 22 26.35 12.06 -4.31
CA SER A 22 25.26 13.04 -4.35
C SER A 22 24.25 12.92 -5.51
N GLN A 23 23.34 11.94 -5.45
CA GLN A 23 22.01 12.02 -6.06
C GLN A 23 21.12 10.87 -5.56
N ALA A 24 20.40 11.10 -4.46
CA ALA A 24 19.32 10.22 -4.01
C ALA A 24 18.15 11.06 -3.52
N GLY A 25 17.14 11.20 -4.38
CA GLY A 25 15.94 11.97 -4.09
C GLY A 25 14.99 12.05 -5.29
N SER A 26 14.56 10.93 -5.86
CA SER A 26 13.50 10.93 -6.88
C SER A 26 12.86 9.56 -7.10
N TYR A 27 12.30 8.97 -6.05
CA TYR A 27 11.32 7.89 -6.21
C TYR A 27 10.20 8.11 -5.21
N LEU A 28 9.38 9.12 -5.53
CA LEU A 28 7.97 9.30 -5.23
C LEU A 28 7.58 10.69 -5.79
N SER A 29 7.80 10.89 -7.10
CA SER A 29 7.23 12.03 -7.83
C SER A 29 5.94 11.56 -8.50
N GLY A 30 4.92 11.34 -7.67
CA GLY A 30 3.55 11.57 -8.11
C GLY A 30 3.42 13.07 -8.32
N LYS A 31 3.00 13.49 -9.52
CA LYS A 31 2.86 14.89 -9.92
C LYS A 31 1.93 15.65 -8.97
N SER A 32 2.49 16.19 -7.89
CA SER A 32 1.85 17.28 -7.17
C SER A 32 2.06 18.54 -8.02
N ASN A 33 0.97 19.16 -8.45
CA ASN A 33 1.04 20.47 -9.09
C ASN A 33 1.64 21.43 -8.07
N ARG A 34 2.94 21.71 -8.22
CA ARG A 34 3.62 22.80 -7.53
C ARG A 34 3.00 24.11 -8.02
N MET A 35 1.94 24.57 -7.37
CA MET A 35 1.42 25.92 -7.59
C MET A 35 2.47 26.87 -7.03
N SER A 36 3.20 27.54 -7.92
CA SER A 36 4.04 28.68 -7.55
C SER A 36 3.13 29.81 -7.09
N PHE A 37 3.05 30.04 -5.78
CA PHE A 37 2.48 31.27 -5.25
C PHE A 37 3.45 32.41 -5.57
N GLN A 38 3.12 33.22 -6.58
CA GLN A 38 3.76 34.51 -6.78
C GLN A 38 3.16 35.49 -5.76
N PRO A 39 3.98 36.19 -4.96
CA PRO A 39 3.48 37.23 -4.08
C PRO A 39 3.29 38.49 -4.92
N GLY A 40 2.05 38.88 -5.20
CA GLY A 40 1.81 40.15 -5.89
C GLY A 40 0.39 40.34 -6.39
N ARG A 41 -0.52 40.75 -5.49
CA ARG A 41 -1.42 41.91 -5.67
C ARG A 41 -2.31 42.07 -4.44
N ARG A 42 -2.25 43.28 -3.86
CA ARG A 42 -3.10 43.78 -2.78
C ARG A 42 -4.58 43.67 -3.17
N ASN A 43 -5.38 43.01 -2.33
CA ASN A 43 -6.70 43.48 -1.90
C ASN A 43 -7.22 42.61 -0.74
N ASP A 44 -7.59 43.28 0.35
CA ASP A 44 -8.38 42.84 1.50
C ASP A 44 -8.00 41.54 2.22
N SER A 45 -7.00 41.65 3.08
CA SER A 45 -6.73 40.71 4.16
C SER A 45 -7.86 40.75 5.21
N ARG A 46 -8.92 39.96 5.00
CA ARG A 46 -9.68 39.45 6.13
C ARG A 46 -8.85 38.34 6.76
N VAL A 47 -8.06 38.73 7.75
CA VAL A 47 -7.35 37.83 8.66
C VAL A 47 -8.35 36.79 9.18
N ALA A 48 -8.19 35.53 8.78
CA ALA A 48 -8.82 34.43 9.50
C ALA A 48 -8.09 34.32 10.84
N SER A 49 -8.57 35.04 11.85
CA SER A 49 -8.06 34.95 13.21
C SER A 49 -8.15 33.50 13.69
N ALA A 50 -7.31 33.08 14.65
CA ALA A 50 -7.40 31.74 15.24
C ALA A 50 -8.84 31.38 15.69
N ALA A 51 -9.62 32.39 16.10
CA ALA A 51 -11.05 32.29 16.38
C ALA A 51 -11.92 31.83 15.19
N SER A 52 -11.57 32.19 13.94
CA SER A 52 -12.23 31.71 12.71
C SER A 52 -11.91 30.26 12.39
N LEU A 53 -10.70 29.79 12.68
CA LEU A 53 -10.34 28.36 12.54
C LEU A 53 -11.09 27.52 13.57
N THR A 54 -11.17 27.99 14.82
CA THR A 54 -11.98 27.35 15.86
C THR A 54 -13.46 27.38 15.50
N SER A 55 -13.97 28.47 14.91
CA SER A 55 -15.36 28.59 14.44
C SER A 55 -15.69 27.66 13.26
N LEU A 56 -14.71 27.33 12.40
CA LEU A 56 -14.86 26.36 11.30
C LEU A 56 -14.71 24.90 11.77
N ALA A 57 -13.89 24.67 12.79
CA ALA A 57 -13.68 23.35 13.39
C ALA A 57 -14.77 22.95 14.40
N ALA A 58 -15.48 23.91 15.00
CA ALA A 58 -16.33 23.66 16.17
C ALA A 58 -17.65 22.93 15.89
N LYS A 59 -18.12 22.80 14.64
CA LYS A 59 -19.37 22.09 14.35
C LYS A 59 -19.31 21.37 12.98
N ASP A 60 -19.32 20.04 12.99
CA ASP A 60 -19.73 19.13 11.90
C ASP A 60 -18.72 18.66 10.83
N VAL A 61 -17.41 18.65 11.10
CA VAL A 61 -16.44 17.91 10.25
C VAL A 61 -16.14 16.55 10.84
N GLN A 62 -16.79 15.51 10.32
CA GLN A 62 -16.42 14.13 10.61
C GLN A 62 -15.16 13.76 9.82
N LEU A 63 -14.15 13.25 10.53
CA LEU A 63 -12.94 12.75 9.89
C LEU A 63 -13.23 11.43 9.20
N PRO A 64 -12.75 11.24 7.95
CA PRO A 64 -12.74 9.93 7.31
C PRO A 64 -11.91 8.94 8.12
N GLU A 65 -12.37 7.69 8.18
CA GLU A 65 -11.83 6.64 9.06
C GLU A 65 -10.30 6.49 8.98
N ASP A 66 -9.75 6.38 7.77
CA ASP A 66 -8.29 6.22 7.60
C ASP A 66 -7.52 7.47 8.07
N LEU A 67 -8.06 8.67 7.85
CA LEU A 67 -7.44 9.92 8.30
C LEU A 67 -7.48 10.04 9.82
N GLU A 68 -8.61 9.68 10.44
CA GLU A 68 -8.77 9.64 11.88
C GLU A 68 -7.77 8.68 12.53
N LYS A 69 -7.65 7.45 12.00
CA LYS A 69 -6.66 6.46 12.49
C LYS A 69 -5.23 6.97 12.37
N VAL A 70 -4.87 7.56 11.23
CA VAL A 70 -3.53 8.15 11.00
C VAL A 70 -3.23 9.24 12.02
N LEU A 71 -4.16 10.17 12.28
CA LEU A 71 -3.97 11.26 13.22
C LEU A 71 -3.94 10.79 14.68
N THR A 72 -4.74 9.77 15.01
CA THR A 72 -4.78 9.17 16.35
C THR A 72 -3.46 8.49 16.68
N VAL A 73 -2.96 7.62 15.79
CA VAL A 73 -1.67 6.93 15.97
C VAL A 73 -0.51 7.91 15.93
N LEU A 74 -0.58 8.95 15.10
CA LEU A 74 0.46 9.97 15.03
C LEU A 74 0.58 10.74 16.35
N SER A 75 -0.54 11.17 16.94
CA SER A 75 -0.55 11.98 18.15
C SER A 75 -0.25 11.16 19.42
N GLY A 76 -0.91 10.01 19.59
CA GLY A 76 -0.79 9.19 20.80
C GLY A 76 0.38 8.21 20.79
N GLY A 77 0.74 7.66 19.62
CA GLY A 77 1.80 6.65 19.52
C GLY A 77 3.13 7.25 19.08
N ILE A 78 3.18 7.72 17.83
CA ILE A 78 4.43 8.11 17.18
C ILE A 78 5.03 9.36 17.84
N LEU A 79 4.27 10.45 17.96
CA LEU A 79 4.80 11.70 18.50
C LEU A 79 5.29 11.52 19.94
N GLU A 80 4.47 10.92 20.80
CA GLU A 80 4.83 10.68 22.20
C GLU A 80 6.08 9.79 22.32
N GLY A 81 6.15 8.70 21.57
CA GLY A 81 7.31 7.81 21.58
C GLY A 81 8.58 8.49 21.07
N HIS A 82 8.50 9.33 20.04
CA HIS A 82 9.65 10.10 19.55
C HIS A 82 10.10 11.18 20.54
N LEU A 83 9.19 11.82 21.27
CA LEU A 83 9.55 12.78 22.33
C LEU A 83 10.35 12.09 23.45
N LYS A 84 9.89 10.92 23.89
CA LYS A 84 10.58 10.10 24.90
C LYS A 84 11.95 9.64 24.41
N LEU A 85 12.01 9.11 23.18
CA LEU A 85 13.27 8.68 22.56
C LEU A 85 14.25 9.84 22.41
N ALA A 86 13.81 11.00 21.92
CA ALA A 86 14.66 12.18 21.76
C ALA A 86 15.21 12.68 23.11
N ALA A 87 14.39 12.68 24.16
CA ALA A 87 14.83 13.01 25.51
C ALA A 87 15.88 12.02 26.04
N ALA A 88 15.67 10.71 25.84
CA ALA A 88 16.62 9.67 26.24
C ALA A 88 17.95 9.78 25.48
N LEU A 89 17.90 10.03 24.17
CA LEU A 89 19.10 10.25 23.35
C LEU A 89 19.86 11.51 23.77
N ARG A 90 19.15 12.63 24.03
CA ARG A 90 19.77 13.86 24.51
C ARG A 90 20.44 13.67 25.87
N LYS A 91 19.74 13.05 26.82
CA LYS A 91 20.31 12.72 28.14
C LYS A 91 21.56 11.84 28.03
N ARG A 92 21.56 10.87 27.13
CA ARG A 92 22.73 10.03 26.88
C ARG A 92 23.90 10.83 26.32
N TYR A 93 23.63 11.69 25.34
CA TYR A 93 24.63 12.55 24.75
C TYR A 93 25.29 13.45 25.81
N GLU A 94 24.48 14.11 26.64
CA GLU A 94 24.98 14.98 27.72
C GLU A 94 25.84 14.22 28.73
N ASN A 95 25.46 12.99 29.09
CA ASN A 95 26.19 12.18 30.07
C ASN A 95 27.50 11.57 29.56
N GLN A 96 27.62 11.32 28.25
CA GLN A 96 28.75 10.60 27.66
C GLN A 96 29.56 11.46 26.69
N TYR A 97 29.26 12.75 26.59
CA TYR A 97 30.05 13.66 25.76
C TYR A 97 31.53 13.63 26.16
N PRO A 98 32.49 13.62 25.19
CA PRO A 98 32.33 13.76 23.74
C PRO A 98 32.07 12.46 22.97
N LEU A 99 32.16 11.28 23.61
CA LEU A 99 32.06 9.99 22.93
C LEU A 99 30.97 9.12 23.56
N VAL A 100 29.85 9.02 22.86
CA VAL A 100 28.77 8.08 23.20
C VAL A 100 29.18 6.68 22.79
N ARG A 101 29.32 5.76 23.76
CA ARG A 101 29.79 4.39 23.49
C ARG A 101 28.74 3.50 22.84
N SER A 102 27.48 3.61 23.25
CA SER A 102 26.41 2.81 22.68
C SER A 102 25.05 3.52 22.79
N LEU A 103 24.22 3.32 21.77
CA LEU A 103 22.82 3.74 21.74
C LEU A 103 21.84 2.55 21.79
N ALA A 104 22.37 1.32 21.76
CA ALA A 104 21.59 0.11 21.56
C ALA A 104 20.49 -0.07 22.62
N ASP A 105 20.82 0.08 23.90
CA ASP A 105 19.85 -0.06 24.98
C ASP A 105 18.79 1.06 25.00
N VAL A 106 19.13 2.28 24.55
CA VAL A 106 18.12 3.35 24.39
C VAL A 106 17.12 2.97 23.32
N PHE A 107 17.58 2.51 22.14
CA PHE A 107 16.68 2.11 21.07
C PHE A 107 15.88 0.85 21.39
N ASN A 108 16.50 -0.16 22.01
CA ASN A 108 15.82 -1.38 22.43
C ASN A 108 14.70 -1.07 23.45
N THR A 109 14.95 -0.16 24.40
CA THR A 109 13.93 0.29 25.36
C THR A 109 12.76 0.99 24.66
N HIS A 110 13.01 1.64 23.52
CA HIS A 110 12.00 2.37 22.75
C HIS A 110 11.54 1.61 21.48
N ALA A 111 11.81 0.31 21.37
CA ALA A 111 11.45 -0.47 20.18
C ALA A 111 9.93 -0.54 19.95
N TYR A 112 9.12 -0.36 21.00
CA TYR A 112 7.66 -0.27 20.89
C TYR A 112 7.20 0.85 19.95
N LEU A 113 7.96 1.94 19.83
CA LEU A 113 7.67 3.05 18.92
C LEU A 113 7.52 2.57 17.48
N PHE A 114 8.34 1.60 17.05
CA PHE A 114 8.31 1.09 15.69
C PHE A 114 7.02 0.30 15.40
N LYS A 115 6.40 -0.32 16.41
CA LYS A 115 5.14 -1.04 16.24
C LYS A 115 3.97 -0.12 15.93
N GLU A 116 3.97 1.09 16.50
CA GLU A 116 2.97 2.14 16.19
C GLU A 116 2.96 2.52 14.70
N TYR A 117 4.09 2.36 14.01
CA TYR A 117 4.15 2.62 12.57
C TYR A 117 3.35 1.62 11.73
N SER A 118 3.03 0.43 12.23
CA SER A 118 2.24 -0.54 11.46
C SER A 118 0.87 0.04 11.08
N ALA A 119 0.09 0.44 12.10
CA ALA A 119 -1.23 1.04 11.89
C ALA A 119 -1.14 2.32 11.05
N TYR A 120 -0.09 3.12 11.27
CA TYR A 120 0.15 4.32 10.49
C TYR A 120 0.32 4.03 9.00
N VAL A 121 1.24 3.11 8.65
CA VAL A 121 1.56 2.75 7.26
C VAL A 121 0.37 2.09 6.57
N LEU A 122 -0.41 1.30 7.29
CA LEU A 122 -1.61 0.64 6.77
C LEU A 122 -2.62 1.63 6.20
N HIS A 123 -2.83 2.76 6.88
CA HIS A 123 -3.86 3.73 6.58
C HIS A 123 -3.36 4.99 5.84
N LEU A 124 -2.05 5.24 5.82
CA LEU A 124 -1.46 6.47 5.30
C LEU A 124 -1.85 6.78 3.85
N GLU A 125 -1.76 5.79 2.94
CA GLU A 125 -2.07 6.00 1.52
C GLU A 125 -3.50 6.49 1.31
N ARG A 126 -4.46 5.84 1.99
CA ARG A 126 -5.89 6.19 1.90
C ARG A 126 -6.19 7.55 2.52
N ALA A 127 -5.53 7.87 3.63
CA ALA A 127 -5.65 9.18 4.25
C ALA A 127 -5.15 10.30 3.31
N LEU A 128 -4.00 10.09 2.65
CA LEU A 128 -3.46 11.06 1.69
C LEU A 128 -4.36 11.22 0.45
N ASP A 129 -4.86 10.12 -0.11
CA ASP A 129 -5.81 10.16 -1.23
C ASP A 129 -7.10 10.92 -0.85
N THR A 130 -7.56 10.75 0.39
CA THR A 130 -8.75 11.43 0.92
C THR A 130 -8.51 12.93 1.07
N ILE A 131 -7.35 13.34 1.58
CA ILE A 131 -6.95 14.75 1.66
C ILE A 131 -6.91 15.37 0.26
N ASP A 132 -6.24 14.72 -0.69
CA ASP A 132 -6.14 15.20 -2.06
C ASP A 132 -7.52 15.31 -2.72
N HIS A 133 -8.41 14.34 -2.51
CA HIS A 133 -9.77 14.39 -3.01
C HIS A 133 -10.56 15.57 -2.42
N ALA A 134 -10.51 15.75 -1.10
CA ALA A 134 -11.19 16.85 -0.40
C ALA A 134 -10.71 18.23 -0.89
N LEU A 135 -9.40 18.41 -1.01
CA LEU A 135 -8.80 19.66 -1.51
C LEU A 135 -9.21 19.94 -2.96
N ASN A 136 -9.13 18.94 -3.85
CA ASN A 136 -9.53 19.09 -5.24
C ASN A 136 -11.03 19.45 -5.38
N LEU A 137 -11.89 18.84 -4.58
CA LEU A 137 -13.32 19.12 -4.58
C LEU A 137 -13.59 20.57 -4.13
N ALA A 138 -12.91 21.02 -3.08
CA ALA A 138 -13.04 22.38 -2.55
C ALA A 138 -12.45 23.46 -3.47
N LEU A 139 -11.44 23.12 -4.28
CA LEU A 139 -10.87 24.03 -5.30
C LEU A 139 -11.75 24.15 -6.55
N THR A 140 -12.33 23.04 -7.01
CA THR A 140 -13.08 22.99 -8.29
C THR A 140 -14.53 23.45 -8.18
N LYS A 141 -15.20 23.22 -7.04
CA LYS A 141 -16.63 23.56 -6.86
C LYS A 141 -16.91 24.96 -6.32
N ARG A 142 -15.95 25.89 -6.33
CA ARG A 142 -16.16 27.29 -5.89
C ARG A 142 -17.18 28.08 -6.75
N SER A 143 -17.62 27.55 -7.90
CA SER A 143 -18.40 28.28 -8.91
C SER A 143 -19.89 27.92 -9.01
N SER A 144 -20.34 26.77 -8.49
CA SER A 144 -21.76 26.36 -8.63
C SER A 144 -22.57 26.69 -7.38
N ARG A 145 -23.41 27.73 -7.47
CA ARG A 145 -24.22 28.34 -6.39
C ARG A 145 -25.38 27.46 -5.87
N ALA A 146 -25.38 26.15 -6.10
CA ALA A 146 -26.43 25.26 -5.60
C ALA A 146 -25.92 23.82 -5.42
N SER A 147 -26.17 23.26 -4.23
CA SER A 147 -26.10 21.83 -3.86
C SER A 147 -24.74 21.13 -4.02
N SER A 148 -24.04 20.63 -3.00
CA SER A 148 -24.41 20.02 -1.72
C SER A 148 -23.29 20.26 -0.71
N ASP A 149 -23.64 20.55 0.55
CA ASP A 149 -22.67 20.61 1.64
C ASP A 149 -22.29 19.20 2.08
N SER A 150 -21.54 18.51 1.22
CA SER A 150 -20.99 17.18 1.51
C SER A 150 -19.97 17.28 2.65
N PRO A 151 -19.91 16.30 3.57
CA PRO A 151 -18.84 16.22 4.59
C PRO A 151 -17.44 16.40 4.00
N MET A 152 -17.21 15.85 2.80
CA MET A 152 -15.93 15.96 2.09
C MET A 152 -15.62 17.40 1.62
N MET A 153 -16.66 18.16 1.24
CA MET A 153 -16.51 19.58 0.90
C MET A 153 -16.17 20.41 2.14
N ARG A 154 -16.82 20.14 3.29
CA ARG A 154 -16.50 20.82 4.56
C ARG A 154 -15.07 20.54 4.99
N LEU A 155 -14.66 19.27 4.94
CA LEU A 155 -13.28 18.86 5.20
C LEU A 155 -12.30 19.60 4.27
N GLY A 156 -12.57 19.64 2.97
CA GLY A 156 -11.71 20.33 2.00
C GLY A 156 -11.56 21.83 2.27
N ARG A 157 -12.63 22.51 2.73
CA ARG A 157 -12.55 23.93 3.13
C ARG A 157 -11.67 24.14 4.37
N VAL A 158 -11.82 23.28 5.38
CA VAL A 158 -10.97 23.33 6.59
C VAL A 158 -9.52 23.08 6.21
N LEU A 159 -9.25 22.06 5.41
CA LEU A 159 -7.90 21.75 4.94
C LEU A 159 -7.27 22.92 4.18
N LEU A 160 -8.01 23.58 3.27
CA LEU A 160 -7.51 24.77 2.58
C LEU A 160 -7.15 25.91 3.54
N SER A 161 -7.96 26.15 4.58
CA SER A 161 -7.64 27.17 5.58
C SER A 161 -6.41 26.81 6.41
N LEU A 162 -6.21 25.53 6.72
CA LEU A 162 -5.01 25.06 7.42
C LEU A 162 -3.76 25.17 6.53
N GLU A 163 -3.87 24.91 5.23
CA GLU A 163 -2.78 25.09 4.28
C GLU A 163 -2.34 26.56 4.17
N GLU A 164 -3.29 27.50 4.19
CA GLU A 164 -2.98 28.94 4.19
C GLU A 164 -2.22 29.36 5.45
N VAL A 165 -2.68 28.91 6.62
CA VAL A 165 -2.01 29.15 7.91
C VAL A 165 -0.61 28.52 7.95
N ALA A 166 -0.46 27.30 7.42
CA ALA A 166 0.83 26.64 7.33
C ALA A 166 1.78 27.42 6.40
N ALA A 167 1.29 27.90 5.25
CA ALA A 167 2.07 28.68 4.30
C ALA A 167 2.54 30.01 4.90
N GLU A 168 1.68 30.71 5.65
CA GLU A 168 2.04 31.96 6.36
C GLU A 168 3.16 31.73 7.40
N ARG A 169 3.21 30.54 8.01
CA ARG A 169 4.25 30.14 8.96
C ARG A 169 5.50 29.54 8.32
N GLY A 170 5.53 29.41 6.99
CA GLY A 170 6.60 28.71 6.27
C GLY A 170 6.64 27.20 6.57
N GLU A 171 5.54 26.63 7.05
CA GLU A 171 5.38 25.21 7.33
C GLU A 171 4.92 24.44 6.09
N SER A 172 5.09 23.12 6.12
CA SER A 172 4.62 22.24 5.05
C SER A 172 3.16 21.84 5.25
N GLY A 173 2.40 21.79 4.16
CA GLY A 173 1.03 21.29 4.13
C GLY A 173 0.82 19.91 4.75
N LEU A 174 -0.43 19.58 5.06
CA LEU A 174 -0.79 18.39 5.85
C LEU A 174 -0.32 17.10 5.16
N SER A 175 -0.57 16.96 3.85
CA SER A 175 -0.14 15.77 3.10
C SER A 175 1.37 15.54 3.18
N ILE A 176 2.16 16.62 3.12
CA ILE A 176 3.62 16.55 3.23
C ILE A 176 4.01 16.21 4.66
N SER A 177 3.37 16.82 5.65
CA SER A 177 3.63 16.58 7.07
C SER A 177 3.32 15.13 7.46
N LEU A 178 2.27 14.52 6.92
CA LEU A 178 1.96 13.09 7.10
C LEU A 178 2.89 12.16 6.31
N ALA A 179 3.65 12.63 5.33
CA ALA A 179 4.67 11.78 4.70
C ALA A 179 5.93 11.64 5.58
N LYS A 180 6.21 12.59 6.48
CA LYS A 180 7.47 12.66 7.24
C LYS A 180 7.70 11.47 8.16
N PRO A 181 6.72 10.96 8.94
CA PRO A 181 6.95 9.80 9.80
C PRO A 181 7.32 8.57 8.97
N PHE A 182 6.64 8.31 7.87
CA PHE A 182 6.97 7.21 6.97
C PHE A 182 8.39 7.34 6.41
N GLN A 183 8.78 8.54 5.95
CA GLN A 183 10.15 8.81 5.52
C GLN A 183 11.19 8.57 6.63
N ARG A 184 10.83 8.89 7.89
CA ARG A 184 11.70 8.65 9.04
C ARG A 184 11.84 7.16 9.34
N LEU A 185 10.78 6.38 9.24
CA LEU A 185 10.80 4.92 9.39
C LEU A 185 11.85 4.29 8.48
N LEU A 186 11.86 4.68 7.19
CA LEU A 186 12.81 4.19 6.19
C LEU A 186 14.28 4.58 6.44
N LYS A 187 14.52 5.61 7.27
CA LYS A 187 15.88 6.06 7.59
C LYS A 187 16.51 5.29 8.76
N TYR A 188 15.73 4.61 9.58
CA TYR A 188 16.25 3.89 10.75
C TYR A 188 17.19 2.74 10.38
N PRO A 189 16.84 1.83 9.46
CA PRO A 189 17.76 0.77 9.04
C PRO A 189 19.09 1.34 8.52
N LEU A 190 19.03 2.38 7.68
CA LEU A 190 20.23 3.04 7.14
C LEU A 190 21.09 3.68 8.23
N LEU A 191 20.47 4.30 9.22
CA LEU A 191 21.17 4.92 10.35
C LEU A 191 21.89 3.86 11.20
N PHE A 192 21.21 2.75 11.50
CA PHE A 192 21.77 1.71 12.37
C PHE A 192 22.83 0.88 11.66
N GLN A 193 22.66 0.59 10.37
CA GLN A 193 23.72 -0.02 9.55
C GLN A 193 24.96 0.88 9.50
N ASN A 194 24.79 2.21 9.36
CA ASN A 194 25.92 3.14 9.38
C ASN A 194 26.59 3.18 10.77
N LEU A 195 25.82 3.13 11.85
CA LEU A 195 26.36 3.06 13.20
C LEU A 195 27.17 1.77 13.43
N LEU A 196 26.60 0.62 13.04
CA LEU A 196 27.27 -0.68 13.14
C LEU A 196 28.56 -0.72 12.33
N PHE A 197 28.54 -0.18 11.11
CA PHE A 197 29.71 -0.11 10.23
C PHE A 197 30.88 0.66 10.86
N ASN A 198 30.59 1.69 11.66
CA ASN A 198 31.60 2.50 12.34
C ASN A 198 31.87 2.03 13.79
N THR A 199 31.30 0.91 14.20
CA THR A 199 31.54 0.30 15.52
C THR A 199 32.60 -0.79 15.38
N ASP A 200 33.65 -0.74 16.19
CA ASP A 200 34.74 -1.71 16.15
C ASP A 200 34.25 -3.11 16.59
N PRO A 201 34.39 -4.17 15.76
CA PRO A 201 33.96 -5.53 16.09
C PRO A 201 34.59 -6.16 17.34
N SER A 202 35.72 -5.62 17.81
CA SER A 202 36.37 -6.08 19.04
C SER A 202 35.72 -5.52 20.32
N LEU A 203 34.84 -4.53 20.20
CA LEU A 203 34.16 -3.89 21.32
C LEU A 203 32.87 -4.63 21.69
N LYS A 204 32.51 -4.62 22.98
CA LYS A 204 31.26 -5.24 23.47
C LYS A 204 30.03 -4.53 22.91
N GLU A 205 30.16 -3.25 22.61
CA GLU A 205 29.13 -2.40 22.02
C GLU A 205 28.76 -2.83 20.60
N TYR A 206 29.65 -3.55 19.89
CA TYR A 206 29.37 -4.09 18.57
C TYR A 206 28.20 -5.10 18.61
N GLU A 207 28.28 -6.09 19.49
CA GLU A 207 27.22 -7.12 19.66
C GLU A 207 25.87 -6.49 20.02
N ALA A 208 25.88 -5.48 20.91
CA ALA A 208 24.67 -4.76 21.27
C ALA A 208 24.08 -3.97 20.09
N THR A 209 24.95 -3.34 19.29
CA THR A 209 24.54 -2.58 18.10
C THR A 209 24.04 -3.50 17.00
N LEU A 210 24.65 -4.67 16.82
CA LEU A 210 24.22 -5.71 15.89
C LEU A 210 22.81 -6.19 16.24
N GLY A 211 22.57 -6.56 17.50
CA GLY A 211 21.24 -6.97 17.95
C GLY A 211 20.17 -5.87 17.80
N MET A 212 20.53 -4.59 17.96
CA MET A 212 19.64 -3.47 17.68
C MET A 212 19.30 -3.36 16.17
N VAL A 213 20.27 -3.55 15.28
CA VAL A 213 20.05 -3.55 13.82
C VAL A 213 19.06 -4.67 13.46
N ASP A 214 19.34 -5.89 13.90
CA ASP A 214 18.51 -7.07 13.61
C ASP A 214 17.07 -6.87 14.07
N GLN A 215 16.88 -6.38 15.31
CA GLN A 215 15.56 -6.12 15.87
C GLN A 215 14.77 -5.08 15.06
N VAL A 216 15.41 -3.99 14.63
CA VAL A 216 14.73 -2.93 13.88
C VAL A 216 14.40 -3.41 12.46
N GLU A 217 15.30 -4.15 11.81
CA GLU A 217 15.05 -4.73 10.49
C GLU A 217 13.91 -5.74 10.54
N GLU A 218 13.84 -6.58 11.58
CA GLU A 218 12.72 -7.50 11.80
C GLU A 218 11.38 -6.77 11.94
N ILE A 219 11.33 -5.69 12.74
CA ILE A 219 10.10 -4.91 12.90
C ILE A 219 9.69 -4.23 11.58
N VAL A 220 10.64 -3.62 10.85
CA VAL A 220 10.34 -2.97 9.58
C VAL A 220 9.83 -3.99 8.55
N ARG A 221 10.43 -5.18 8.49
CA ARG A 221 9.97 -6.28 7.64
C ARG A 221 8.57 -6.74 8.02
N SER A 222 8.29 -6.88 9.32
CA SER A 222 6.95 -7.22 9.80
C SER A 222 5.89 -6.19 9.38
N ILE A 223 6.22 -4.90 9.36
CA ILE A 223 5.31 -3.84 8.90
C ILE A 223 5.05 -3.98 7.38
N GLU A 224 6.10 -4.25 6.61
CA GLU A 224 5.99 -4.47 5.16
C GLU A 224 5.13 -5.70 4.84
N ASP A 225 5.37 -6.81 5.54
CA ASP A 225 4.61 -8.05 5.38
C ASP A 225 3.13 -7.86 5.75
N GLU A 226 2.84 -7.12 6.83
CA GLU A 226 1.47 -6.80 7.24
C GLU A 226 0.75 -5.93 6.20
N LYS A 227 1.44 -4.90 5.68
CA LYS A 227 0.91 -4.03 4.63
C LYS A 227 0.64 -4.83 3.35
N SER A 228 1.59 -5.64 2.90
CA SER A 228 1.44 -6.50 1.73
C SER A 228 0.26 -7.46 1.88
N SER A 229 0.19 -8.17 3.01
CA SER A 229 -0.91 -9.09 3.32
C SER A 229 -2.27 -8.39 3.36
N SER A 230 -2.34 -7.17 3.89
CA SER A 230 -3.58 -6.37 3.87
C SER A 230 -4.02 -6.01 2.46
N GLU A 231 -3.09 -5.59 1.59
CA GLU A 231 -3.39 -5.25 0.19
C GLU A 231 -3.81 -6.47 -0.63
N GLU A 232 -3.17 -7.61 -0.43
CA GLU A 232 -3.55 -8.88 -1.07
C GLU A 232 -4.95 -9.33 -0.65
N ARG A 233 -5.28 -9.21 0.65
CA ARG A 233 -6.63 -9.51 1.16
C ARG A 233 -7.66 -8.55 0.60
N GLU A 234 -7.34 -7.27 0.50
CA GLU A 234 -8.25 -6.27 -0.10
C GLU A 234 -8.52 -6.55 -1.58
N ARG A 235 -7.47 -6.86 -2.35
CA ARG A 235 -7.61 -7.28 -3.75
C ARG A 235 -8.48 -8.53 -3.86
N THR A 236 -8.28 -9.49 -2.97
CA THR A 236 -9.07 -10.73 -2.96
C THR A 236 -10.55 -10.45 -2.66
N ARG A 237 -10.85 -9.63 -1.65
CA ARG A 237 -12.23 -9.23 -1.31
C ARG A 237 -12.91 -8.53 -2.48
N ASP A 238 -12.18 -7.65 -3.17
CA ASP A 238 -12.68 -6.96 -4.34
C ASP A 238 -13.06 -7.94 -5.46
N VAL A 239 -12.18 -8.85 -5.85
CA VAL A 239 -12.51 -9.83 -6.91
C VAL A 239 -13.66 -10.73 -6.48
N TRP A 240 -13.65 -11.17 -5.22
CA TRP A 240 -14.72 -12.00 -4.67
C TRP A 240 -16.09 -11.30 -4.76
N ALA A 241 -16.16 -10.00 -4.45
CA ALA A 241 -17.37 -9.19 -4.57
C ALA A 241 -17.81 -8.93 -6.03
N ARG A 242 -16.93 -9.12 -7.02
CA ARG A 242 -17.23 -8.97 -8.46
C ARG A 242 -17.85 -10.23 -9.08
N ILE A 243 -17.96 -11.33 -8.35
CA ILE A 243 -18.50 -12.60 -8.85
C ILE A 243 -19.93 -12.80 -8.32
N GLU A 244 -20.92 -12.68 -9.22
CA GLU A 244 -22.32 -12.98 -8.93
C GLU A 244 -22.58 -14.49 -8.88
N GLY A 245 -23.51 -14.95 -8.03
CA GLY A 245 -23.97 -16.34 -8.01
C GLY A 245 -23.22 -17.27 -7.05
N LEU A 246 -22.23 -16.76 -6.31
CA LEU A 246 -21.49 -17.51 -5.28
C LEU A 246 -22.35 -17.84 -4.06
N GLU A 247 -23.38 -17.04 -3.79
CA GLU A 247 -24.30 -17.19 -2.67
C GLU A 247 -25.06 -18.52 -2.68
N ASN A 248 -25.15 -19.18 -3.83
CA ASN A 248 -25.81 -20.48 -3.98
C ASN A 248 -24.98 -21.65 -3.45
N ASP A 249 -23.66 -21.46 -3.23
CA ASP A 249 -22.75 -22.48 -2.73
C ASP A 249 -22.26 -22.14 -1.31
N LYS A 250 -22.79 -22.87 -0.32
CA LYS A 250 -22.46 -22.68 1.11
C LYS A 250 -20.97 -22.91 1.41
N VAL A 251 -20.28 -23.77 0.65
CA VAL A 251 -18.86 -24.07 0.88
C VAL A 251 -17.99 -22.92 0.38
N LEU A 252 -18.34 -22.32 -0.76
CA LEU A 252 -17.65 -21.13 -1.26
C LEU A 252 -17.87 -19.92 -0.36
N MET A 253 -19.07 -19.75 0.20
CA MET A 253 -19.39 -18.63 1.09
C MET A 253 -18.74 -18.71 2.48
N THR A 254 -18.18 -19.86 2.85
CA THR A 254 -17.48 -19.99 4.14
C THR A 254 -16.23 -19.09 4.15
N PRO A 255 -16.11 -18.14 5.09
CA PRO A 255 -14.93 -17.28 5.18
C PRO A 255 -13.68 -18.13 5.43
N LYS A 256 -12.68 -18.00 4.56
CA LYS A 256 -11.38 -18.65 4.71
C LYS A 256 -10.28 -17.58 4.67
N ALA A 257 -9.54 -17.47 5.78
CA ALA A 257 -8.49 -16.46 5.92
C ALA A 257 -7.33 -16.66 4.93
N ASP A 258 -7.13 -17.87 4.43
CA ASP A 258 -6.05 -18.23 3.51
C ASP A 258 -6.46 -18.20 2.04
N ARG A 259 -7.73 -17.87 1.73
CA ARG A 259 -8.20 -17.64 0.37
C ARG A 259 -7.63 -16.31 -0.13
N LEU A 260 -6.70 -16.40 -1.08
CA LEU A 260 -6.04 -15.26 -1.72
C LEU A 260 -6.18 -15.39 -3.23
N LEU A 261 -6.42 -14.27 -3.92
CA LEU A 261 -6.43 -14.22 -5.37
C LEU A 261 -5.05 -14.56 -5.94
N VAL A 262 -5.01 -15.52 -6.85
CA VAL A 262 -3.79 -15.90 -7.59
C VAL A 262 -3.81 -15.29 -8.99
N SER A 263 -4.91 -15.45 -9.75
CA SER A 263 -4.99 -14.96 -11.14
C SER A 263 -6.42 -14.84 -11.68
N GLU A 264 -6.61 -13.94 -12.64
CA GLU A 264 -7.79 -13.85 -13.51
C GLU A 264 -7.32 -14.14 -14.95
N THR A 265 -7.74 -15.26 -15.56
CA THR A 265 -7.25 -15.68 -16.89
C THR A 265 -8.41 -16.05 -17.80
N GLN A 266 -8.43 -15.53 -19.02
CA GLN A 266 -9.42 -15.92 -20.02
C GLN A 266 -9.16 -17.37 -20.47
N VAL A 267 -10.22 -18.16 -20.59
CA VAL A 267 -10.14 -19.48 -21.21
C VAL A 267 -10.04 -19.26 -22.72
N PRO A 268 -8.97 -19.74 -23.39
CA PRO A 268 -8.89 -19.65 -24.84
C PRO A 268 -10.07 -20.41 -25.45
N SER A 269 -10.88 -19.73 -26.27
CA SER A 269 -11.92 -20.41 -27.04
C SER A 269 -11.21 -21.32 -28.03
N ILE A 270 -11.45 -22.63 -27.95
CA ILE A 270 -10.90 -23.59 -28.91
C ILE A 270 -11.73 -23.45 -30.20
N GLU A 271 -11.43 -22.42 -30.99
CA GLU A 271 -11.91 -22.32 -32.36
C GLU A 271 -10.93 -23.04 -33.29
N GLY A 272 -11.39 -24.14 -33.90
CA GLY A 272 -10.80 -24.62 -35.16
C GLY A 272 -10.20 -26.02 -35.22
N GLN A 273 -10.88 -27.07 -34.71
CA GLN A 273 -10.81 -28.34 -35.42
C GLN A 273 -11.70 -28.21 -36.67
N LYS A 274 -11.08 -27.97 -37.83
CA LYS A 274 -11.72 -28.14 -39.13
C LYS A 274 -12.35 -29.53 -39.15
N ARG A 275 -13.68 -29.59 -39.13
CA ARG A 275 -14.43 -30.80 -39.47
C ARG A 275 -14.27 -30.99 -40.97
N ASP A 276 -13.43 -31.95 -41.32
CA ASP A 276 -13.53 -32.60 -42.61
C ASP A 276 -14.83 -33.42 -42.63
N ASP A 277 -15.44 -33.42 -43.80
CA ASP A 277 -16.74 -34.00 -44.09
C ASP A 277 -16.68 -35.54 -43.97
N GLY A 278 -17.78 -36.17 -43.56
CA GLY A 278 -17.93 -37.62 -43.74
C GLY A 278 -18.43 -38.43 -42.54
N THR A 279 -19.70 -38.81 -42.65
CA THR A 279 -20.30 -40.08 -42.19
C THR A 279 -20.72 -40.29 -40.73
N LYS A 280 -22.04 -40.12 -40.55
CA LYS A 280 -23.00 -40.99 -39.82
C LYS A 280 -22.44 -41.87 -38.68
N LYS A 281 -22.87 -41.58 -37.44
CA LYS A 281 -23.40 -42.59 -36.50
C LYS A 281 -24.23 -41.93 -35.39
N LYS A 282 -25.41 -42.50 -35.16
CA LYS A 282 -26.40 -42.14 -34.14
C LYS A 282 -25.96 -42.67 -32.76
N SER A 283 -26.52 -42.08 -31.70
CA SER A 283 -26.46 -42.50 -30.28
C SER A 283 -25.28 -41.96 -29.46
N LEU A 284 -25.51 -40.81 -28.80
CA LEU A 284 -25.15 -40.46 -27.41
C LEU A 284 -25.53 -38.98 -27.19
N LYS A 285 -26.83 -38.74 -27.02
CA LYS A 285 -27.46 -37.39 -27.08
C LYS A 285 -27.91 -36.84 -25.71
N ARG A 286 -27.27 -37.20 -24.59
CA ARG A 286 -27.77 -36.81 -23.25
C ARG A 286 -26.77 -36.25 -22.23
N LEU A 287 -25.48 -36.06 -22.58
CA LEU A 287 -24.54 -35.37 -21.68
C LEU A 287 -23.97 -34.06 -22.25
N SER A 288 -24.18 -33.76 -23.52
CA SER A 288 -23.66 -32.55 -24.18
C SER A 288 -24.60 -31.34 -24.15
N ASP A 289 -25.84 -31.48 -23.68
CA ASP A 289 -26.80 -30.37 -23.58
C ASP A 289 -26.72 -29.58 -22.26
N ILE A 290 -25.93 -30.04 -21.28
CA ILE A 290 -25.62 -29.25 -20.05
C ILE A 290 -24.36 -28.38 -20.23
N LEU A 291 -23.61 -28.59 -21.33
CA LEU A 291 -22.42 -27.80 -21.69
C LEU A 291 -22.70 -26.77 -22.80
N LYS A 292 -23.94 -26.65 -23.29
CA LYS A 292 -24.33 -25.60 -24.24
C LYS A 292 -24.69 -24.31 -23.52
N GLY A 293 -23.69 -23.72 -22.87
CA GLY A 293 -23.58 -22.26 -22.87
C GLY A 293 -23.27 -21.78 -24.29
N PRO A 294 -23.48 -20.50 -24.62
CA PRO A 294 -23.22 -19.99 -25.95
C PRO A 294 -21.76 -20.32 -26.33
N ILE A 295 -21.57 -20.78 -27.56
CA ILE A 295 -20.28 -21.27 -28.08
C ILE A 295 -19.21 -20.15 -28.11
N ASP A 296 -19.63 -18.89 -27.94
CA ASP A 296 -18.80 -17.68 -27.74
C ASP A 296 -18.82 -17.13 -26.30
N ALA A 297 -19.06 -17.99 -25.31
CA ALA A 297 -19.03 -17.57 -23.92
C ALA A 297 -17.61 -17.09 -23.55
N ASP A 298 -17.48 -15.81 -23.22
CA ASP A 298 -16.26 -15.19 -22.70
C ASP A 298 -15.97 -15.73 -21.28
N LEU A 299 -15.43 -16.95 -21.24
CA LEU A 299 -15.16 -17.70 -20.03
C LEU A 299 -13.81 -17.31 -19.44
N TRP A 300 -13.78 -17.21 -18.11
CA TRP A 300 -12.63 -16.83 -17.33
C TRP A 300 -12.43 -17.79 -16.16
N ILE A 301 -11.19 -18.09 -15.86
CA ILE A 301 -10.77 -18.80 -14.66
C ILE A 301 -10.33 -17.75 -13.66
N VAL A 302 -11.07 -17.65 -12.55
CA VAL A 302 -10.66 -16.87 -11.38
C VAL A 302 -10.07 -17.84 -10.37
N ARG A 303 -8.75 -17.80 -10.24
CA ARG A 303 -8.00 -18.71 -9.36
C ARG A 303 -7.74 -18.04 -8.02
N PHE A 304 -8.16 -18.72 -6.96
CA PHE A 304 -7.77 -18.47 -5.59
C PHE A 304 -6.82 -19.57 -5.11
N SER A 305 -6.13 -19.31 -4.01
CA SER A 305 -5.19 -20.24 -3.36
C SER A 305 -5.82 -21.61 -3.04
N ASP A 306 -7.10 -21.66 -2.68
CA ASP A 306 -7.81 -22.89 -2.30
C ASP A 306 -8.79 -23.41 -3.36
N VAL A 307 -9.17 -22.59 -4.36
CA VAL A 307 -10.18 -22.96 -5.36
C VAL A 307 -9.99 -22.22 -6.68
N SER A 308 -10.25 -22.87 -7.80
CA SER A 308 -10.36 -22.28 -9.13
C SER A 308 -11.81 -22.25 -9.57
N LEU A 309 -12.33 -21.07 -9.91
CA LEU A 309 -13.71 -20.87 -10.34
C LEU A 309 -13.77 -20.61 -11.84
N LEU A 310 -14.68 -21.32 -12.53
CA LEU A 310 -15.05 -20.99 -13.90
C LEU A 310 -16.17 -19.95 -13.85
N CYS A 311 -15.93 -18.81 -14.49
CA CYS A 311 -16.82 -17.66 -14.52
C CYS A 311 -17.10 -17.23 -15.96
N LEU A 312 -18.28 -16.69 -16.20
CA LEU A 312 -18.61 -15.96 -17.42
C LEU A 312 -18.35 -14.47 -17.18
N ARG A 313 -17.62 -13.78 -18.07
CA ARG A 313 -17.52 -12.32 -18.00
C ARG A 313 -18.85 -11.69 -18.41
N ILE A 314 -19.45 -10.90 -17.53
CA ILE A 314 -20.74 -10.23 -17.76
C ILE A 314 -20.61 -8.72 -17.99
N GLY A 315 -19.43 -8.14 -17.72
CA GLY A 315 -19.20 -6.71 -17.92
C GLY A 315 -17.86 -6.26 -17.37
N VAL A 316 -17.73 -4.95 -17.17
CA VAL A 316 -16.57 -4.33 -16.53
C VAL A 316 -17.00 -3.21 -15.56
N THR A 317 -16.20 -2.98 -14.53
CA THR A 317 -16.36 -1.89 -13.57
C THR A 317 -15.17 -0.94 -13.58
N HIS A 318 -15.46 0.35 -13.42
CA HIS A 318 -14.49 1.44 -13.24
C HIS A 318 -14.55 2.04 -11.84
N LEU A 319 -15.30 1.42 -10.91
CA LEU A 319 -15.24 1.81 -9.52
C LEU A 319 -13.78 1.67 -9.03
N PRO A 320 -13.30 2.52 -8.13
CA PRO A 320 -12.00 2.28 -7.51
C PRO A 320 -12.09 1.03 -6.61
N ILE A 321 -11.01 0.24 -6.56
CA ILE A 321 -10.81 -0.68 -5.43
C ILE A 321 -10.72 0.24 -4.21
N SER A 322 -11.43 -0.05 -3.11
CA SER A 322 -11.20 0.69 -1.87
C SER A 322 -9.69 0.70 -1.61
N GLY A 323 -9.10 1.90 -1.60
CA GLY A 323 -7.76 2.13 -1.08
C GLY A 323 -6.53 1.59 -1.81
N THR A 324 -6.58 1.19 -3.10
CA THR A 324 -5.33 0.90 -3.85
C THR A 324 -5.36 1.48 -5.26
N LYS A 325 -4.50 2.48 -5.53
CA LYS A 325 -4.02 2.77 -6.89
C LYS A 325 -2.87 1.80 -7.17
N GLY A 326 -3.22 0.58 -7.61
CA GLY A 326 -2.24 -0.48 -7.82
C GLY A 326 -1.06 -0.07 -8.72
N LYS A 327 0.17 -0.29 -8.23
CA LYS A 327 1.32 -0.55 -9.10
C LYS A 327 1.08 -1.89 -9.80
N VAL A 328 1.17 -1.88 -11.12
CA VAL A 328 0.91 -3.03 -12.00
C VAL A 328 2.13 -3.96 -12.03
N PRO A 329 1.98 -5.30 -11.86
CA PRO A 329 2.96 -6.25 -12.37
C PRO A 329 2.85 -6.29 -13.91
N LYS A 330 3.99 -6.07 -14.58
CA LYS A 330 4.10 -5.98 -16.03
C LYS A 330 3.76 -7.35 -16.65
N SER A 331 2.54 -7.51 -17.13
CA SER A 331 2.13 -8.62 -18.01
C SER A 331 1.91 -8.08 -19.41
N GLU A 332 2.58 -8.73 -20.36
CA GLU A 332 2.65 -8.42 -21.78
C GLU A 332 1.29 -8.53 -22.45
N SER A 333 0.85 -7.46 -23.11
CA SER A 333 -0.03 -7.52 -24.27
C SER A 333 0.15 -6.23 -25.07
N ALA A 334 0.81 -6.36 -26.22
CA ALA A 334 0.99 -5.30 -27.20
C ALA A 334 -0.18 -5.29 -28.19
N ASN A 335 -0.72 -4.10 -28.47
CA ASN A 335 -1.19 -3.55 -29.75
C ASN A 335 -2.28 -2.51 -29.47
N ASP A 336 -2.02 -1.24 -29.79
CA ASP A 336 -2.68 -0.65 -30.96
C ASP A 336 -2.04 0.67 -31.38
N LEU A 337 -1.99 0.86 -32.70
CA LEU A 337 -1.44 2.00 -33.42
C LEU A 337 -2.51 3.09 -33.60
N GLY A 338 -2.10 4.36 -33.58
CA GLY A 338 -2.90 5.44 -34.18
C GLY A 338 -2.79 6.79 -33.48
N GLY A 339 -1.86 7.64 -33.95
CA GLY A 339 -1.71 9.00 -33.45
C GLY A 339 -2.75 9.98 -34.00
N ARG A 340 -3.16 10.94 -33.18
CA ARG A 340 -3.45 12.33 -33.60
C ARG A 340 -3.37 13.28 -32.39
N ARG A 341 -2.73 14.43 -32.63
CA ARG A 341 -2.46 15.51 -31.68
C ARG A 341 -3.75 16.22 -31.26
N GLY A 342 -3.90 16.49 -29.96
CA GLY A 342 -4.94 17.36 -29.40
C GLY A 342 -4.51 17.85 -28.00
N HIS A 343 -4.55 19.16 -27.79
CA HIS A 343 -4.12 19.85 -26.57
C HIS A 343 -4.96 19.49 -25.32
N GLY A 344 -4.28 19.42 -24.16
CA GLY A 344 -4.84 19.93 -22.92
C GLY A 344 -5.93 19.13 -22.20
N ALA A 345 -5.84 17.80 -22.13
CA ALA A 345 -6.65 17.01 -21.20
C ALA A 345 -5.75 16.39 -20.12
N ARG A 346 -5.92 16.85 -18.87
CA ARG A 346 -5.30 16.24 -17.67
C ARG A 346 -5.63 14.75 -17.66
N ARG A 347 -4.62 13.89 -17.72
CA ARG A 347 -4.73 12.45 -17.45
C ARG A 347 -5.22 12.26 -16.02
N VAL A 348 -6.54 12.18 -15.84
CA VAL A 348 -7.11 11.34 -14.78
C VAL A 348 -6.53 9.95 -15.05
N GLN A 349 -5.80 9.40 -14.09
CA GLN A 349 -5.31 8.03 -14.19
C GLN A 349 -6.51 7.15 -14.53
N SER A 350 -6.50 6.56 -15.73
CA SER A 350 -7.54 5.65 -16.17
C SER A 350 -7.63 4.53 -15.14
N ILE A 351 -8.72 4.52 -14.36
CA ILE A 351 -9.07 3.36 -13.53
C ILE A 351 -9.28 2.24 -14.54
N ARG A 352 -8.30 1.33 -14.62
CA ARG A 352 -8.32 0.20 -15.54
C ARG A 352 -9.64 -0.53 -15.32
N ALA A 353 -10.39 -0.74 -16.39
CA ALA A 353 -11.62 -1.52 -16.35
C ALA A 353 -11.31 -2.90 -15.75
N ARG A 354 -12.06 -3.30 -14.74
CA ARG A 354 -11.94 -4.61 -14.07
C ARG A 354 -13.16 -5.45 -14.41
N ASN A 355 -12.99 -6.74 -14.65
CA ASN A 355 -14.08 -7.58 -15.14
C ASN A 355 -15.17 -7.79 -14.08
N LEU A 356 -16.43 -7.94 -14.51
CA LEU A 356 -17.50 -8.48 -13.68
C LEU A 356 -17.78 -9.90 -14.12
N TYR A 357 -18.07 -10.77 -13.16
CA TYR A 357 -18.18 -12.20 -13.38
C TYR A 357 -19.52 -12.74 -12.92
N ARG A 358 -20.02 -13.75 -13.63
CA ARG A 358 -21.06 -14.64 -13.15
C ARG A 358 -20.46 -16.02 -12.93
N PHE A 359 -20.65 -16.56 -11.73
CA PHE A 359 -20.21 -17.90 -11.38
C PHE A 359 -20.90 -18.95 -12.26
N VAL A 360 -20.12 -19.89 -12.80
CA VAL A 360 -20.62 -21.01 -13.61
C VAL A 360 -20.47 -22.32 -12.84
N LYS A 361 -19.24 -22.64 -12.43
CA LYS A 361 -18.94 -23.84 -11.64
C LYS A 361 -17.58 -23.75 -10.96
N VAL A 362 -17.37 -24.56 -9.93
CA VAL A 362 -16.02 -24.86 -9.43
C VAL A 362 -15.29 -25.68 -10.49
N GLN A 363 -14.12 -25.22 -10.90
CA GLN A 363 -13.26 -25.95 -11.83
C GLN A 363 -12.39 -26.95 -11.08
N GLU A 364 -11.76 -26.52 -9.99
CA GLU A 364 -10.81 -27.34 -9.22
C GLU A 364 -10.73 -26.84 -7.78
N TRP A 365 -10.59 -27.75 -6.82
CA TRP A 365 -10.22 -27.42 -5.45
C TRP A 365 -8.72 -27.61 -5.27
N ASN A 366 -8.02 -26.54 -4.94
CA ASN A 366 -6.58 -26.55 -4.70
C ASN A 366 -6.37 -26.91 -3.23
N LEU A 367 -6.42 -28.20 -2.88
CA LEU A 367 -6.03 -28.63 -1.54
C LEU A 367 -4.53 -28.36 -1.38
N LYS A 368 -4.16 -27.50 -0.42
CA LYS A 368 -2.76 -27.39 0.01
C LYS A 368 -2.27 -28.81 0.32
N GLN A 369 -1.23 -29.26 -0.39
CA GLN A 369 -0.42 -30.37 0.11
C GLN A 369 -0.01 -29.98 1.54
N LYS A 370 -0.46 -30.75 2.53
CA LYS A 370 0.16 -30.71 3.85
C LYS A 370 1.65 -30.94 3.61
N VAL A 371 2.47 -29.92 3.86
CA VAL A 371 3.89 -30.14 4.12
C VAL A 371 3.92 -30.97 5.39
N GLY A 372 3.95 -32.29 5.21
CA GLY A 372 4.09 -33.24 6.29
C GLY A 372 5.48 -33.05 6.87
N ASN A 373 5.54 -32.67 8.14
CA ASN A 373 6.68 -33.02 8.98
C ASN A 373 6.83 -34.54 8.93
N SER A 374 7.75 -35.03 8.10
CA SER A 374 8.36 -36.34 8.29
C SER A 374 9.66 -36.13 9.08
N GLU A 375 9.52 -35.83 10.36
CA GLU A 375 10.51 -36.22 11.36
C GLU A 375 9.82 -37.20 12.29
N GLY A 376 10.33 -38.43 12.35
CA GLY A 376 9.87 -39.43 13.30
C GLY A 376 9.75 -40.84 12.71
N LEU A 377 10.89 -41.44 12.35
CA LEU A 377 11.22 -42.82 12.73
C LEU A 377 12.74 -43.01 12.65
#